data_AF-V6K007-F1
#
_entry.id   AF-V6K007-F1
#
_cell.length_a   1.000
_cell.length_b   1.000
_cell.length_c   1.000
_cell.angle_alpha   90.00
_cell.angle_beta   90.00
_cell.angle_gamma   90.00
#
_symmetry.space_group_name_H-M   'P 1'
#
loop_
_entity.id
_entity.type
_entity.pdbx_description
1 polymer ?
#
loop_
_entity_poly.entity_id
_entity_poly.type
_entity_poly.pdbx_seq_one_letter_code
_entity_poly.pdbx_strand_id
1 'polypeptide(L)'
;MATIRNRIRKDGTASFQVRWLQGGRGGSWESERFGELAEAEAFKKLVDAHGQQWPFGWVPSQGFVEPEQDPDDVPLAEWSRRYLERLTGIDSRTRDDYLREVDRHLSLFVHTTRAGQLMPATIGNITSDDVHDWIRLQEAGQQDPVTGRWIRRPAAPKSIANRHGLLWCIVQAAIEAEPPLRTKNCCAGTRLPRADDEIVEEMVFLEHDEYQLIRRCVTDEDARVSLFRFDGHRRCGGQAARAAS
;
A
#
# COMPACT_ATOMS: atom_id res chain seq x y z
N MET A 1 -25.00 27.13 8.77
CA MET A 1 -26.03 26.56 7.88
C MET A 1 -25.90 27.24 6.54
N ALA A 2 -25.84 26.45 5.47
CA ALA A 2 -25.67 26.98 4.12
C ALA A 2 -26.97 27.63 3.63
N THR A 3 -26.86 28.70 2.85
CA THR A 3 -28.00 29.48 2.33
C THR A 3 -27.82 29.74 0.84
N ILE A 4 -28.89 29.69 0.06
CA ILE A 4 -28.87 29.99 -1.37
C ILE A 4 -29.34 31.43 -1.57
N ARG A 5 -28.53 32.23 -2.29
CA ARG A 5 -28.90 33.57 -2.77
C ARG A 5 -29.12 33.51 -4.27
N ASN A 6 -30.30 33.91 -4.71
CA ASN A 6 -30.61 34.07 -6.12
C ASN A 6 -30.28 35.50 -6.56
N ARG A 7 -29.60 35.64 -7.70
CA ARG A 7 -29.39 36.91 -8.38
C ARG A 7 -29.72 36.78 -9.86
N ILE A 8 -30.71 37.55 -10.31
CA ILE A 8 -31.04 37.73 -11.72
C ILE A 8 -30.09 38.78 -12.30
N ARG A 9 -29.38 38.44 -13.37
CA ARG A 9 -28.48 39.36 -14.08
C ARG A 9 -29.26 40.22 -15.07
N LYS A 10 -28.64 41.32 -15.54
CA LYS A 10 -29.26 42.25 -16.51
C LYS A 10 -29.61 41.59 -17.85
N ASP A 11 -28.96 40.47 -18.18
CA ASP A 11 -29.16 39.66 -19.38
C ASP A 11 -30.28 38.61 -19.23
N GLY A 12 -30.95 38.55 -18.08
CA GLY A 12 -32.02 37.57 -17.79
C GLY A 12 -31.52 36.21 -17.29
N THR A 13 -30.21 35.97 -17.23
CA THR A 13 -29.67 34.72 -16.68
C THR A 13 -29.74 34.71 -15.15
N ALA A 14 -30.18 33.59 -14.58
CA ALA A 14 -30.18 33.36 -13.14
C ALA A 14 -28.79 32.89 -12.69
N SER A 15 -28.34 33.39 -11.55
CA SER A 15 -27.11 32.93 -10.90
C SER A 15 -27.42 32.63 -9.45
N PHE A 16 -27.12 31.40 -9.02
CA PHE A 16 -27.39 30.91 -7.68
C PHE A 16 -26.08 30.86 -6.91
N GLN A 17 -26.02 31.51 -5.75
CA GLN A 17 -24.84 31.51 -4.89
C GLN A 17 -25.15 30.77 -3.59
N VAL A 18 -24.43 29.70 -3.31
CA VAL A 18 -24.49 29.00 -2.02
C VAL A 18 -23.48 29.68 -1.09
N ARG A 19 -23.92 30.12 0.10
CA ARG A 19 -23.09 30.83 1.07
C ARG A 19 -23.19 30.19 2.46
N TRP A 20 -22.06 29.95 3.10
CA TRP A 20 -21.99 29.34 4.43
C TRP A 20 -20.85 29.93 5.27
N LEU A 21 -20.81 29.57 6.55
CA LEU A 21 -19.79 29.99 7.50
C LEU A 21 -18.86 28.81 7.78
N GLN A 22 -17.66 28.81 7.20
CA GLN A 22 -16.69 27.73 7.34
C GLN A 22 -15.92 27.88 8.66
N GLY A 23 -15.84 26.79 9.44
CA GLY A 23 -15.14 26.78 10.73
C GLY A 23 -16.01 27.19 11.93
N GLY A 24 -17.32 27.35 11.75
CA GLY A 24 -18.25 27.61 12.86
C GLY A 24 -18.13 29.01 13.48
N ARG A 25 -18.32 29.12 14.79
CA ARG A 25 -18.38 30.41 15.52
C ARG A 25 -16.99 31.03 15.60
N GLY A 26 -16.73 32.03 14.75
CA GLY A 26 -15.39 32.64 14.54
C GLY A 26 -14.78 32.30 13.17
N GLY A 27 -15.51 31.54 12.35
CA GLY A 27 -15.10 31.16 11.01
C GLY A 27 -15.26 32.24 9.94
N SER A 28 -14.81 31.92 8.73
CA SER A 28 -14.88 32.79 7.55
C SER A 28 -16.13 32.51 6.71
N TRP A 29 -16.68 33.55 6.11
CA TRP A 29 -17.79 33.39 5.16
C TRP A 29 -17.25 32.92 3.81
N GLU A 30 -17.77 31.80 3.33
CA GLU A 30 -17.41 31.21 2.04
C GLU A 30 -18.61 31.16 1.10
N SER A 31 -18.34 31.09 -0.21
CA SER A 31 -19.39 31.01 -1.21
C SER A 31 -18.99 30.31 -2.51
N GLU A 32 -19.92 29.60 -3.12
CA GLU A 32 -19.79 28.98 -4.44
C GLU A 32 -20.95 29.42 -5.35
N ARG A 33 -20.71 29.51 -6.67
CA ARG A 33 -21.72 29.99 -7.63
C ARG A 33 -22.08 28.89 -8.63
N PHE A 34 -23.37 28.82 -8.95
CA PHE A 34 -23.96 27.87 -9.88
C PHE A 34 -24.82 28.60 -10.92
N GLY A 35 -24.89 28.01 -12.11
CA GLY A 35 -25.80 28.46 -13.17
C GLY A 35 -27.24 28.01 -12.93
N GLU A 36 -27.40 26.82 -12.33
CA GLU A 36 -28.69 26.17 -12.13
C GLU A 36 -29.07 26.05 -10.64
N LEU A 37 -30.37 26.14 -10.36
CA LEU A 37 -30.88 26.04 -8.98
C LEU A 37 -30.68 24.63 -8.41
N ALA A 38 -30.90 23.59 -9.22
CA ALA A 38 -30.76 22.20 -8.81
C ALA A 38 -29.34 21.86 -8.35
N GLU A 39 -28.32 22.40 -9.04
CA GLU A 39 -26.91 22.24 -8.67
C GLU A 39 -26.60 22.93 -7.34
N ALA A 40 -27.10 24.15 -7.15
CA ALA A 40 -26.94 24.90 -5.90
C ALA A 40 -27.60 24.17 -4.72
N GLU A 41 -28.77 23.55 -4.92
CA GLU A 41 -29.45 22.74 -3.90
C GLU A 41 -28.68 21.46 -3.57
N ALA A 42 -28.15 20.76 -4.58
CA ALA A 42 -27.32 19.58 -4.39
C ALA A 42 -26.05 19.92 -3.59
N PHE A 43 -25.34 20.99 -3.99
CA PHE A 43 -24.14 21.45 -3.29
C PHE A 43 -24.44 21.92 -1.87
N LYS A 44 -25.55 22.62 -1.64
CA LYS A 44 -26.00 23.00 -0.28
C LYS A 44 -26.16 21.77 0.61
N LYS A 45 -26.79 20.70 0.12
CA LYS A 45 -26.94 19.44 0.88
C LYS A 45 -25.59 18.82 1.22
N LEU A 46 -24.63 18.88 0.31
CA LEU A 46 -23.26 18.42 0.57
C LEU A 46 -22.58 19.26 1.66
N VAL A 47 -22.60 20.58 1.57
CA VAL A 47 -22.03 21.47 2.60
C VAL A 47 -22.69 21.24 3.97
N ASP A 48 -24.00 21.01 4.00
CA ASP A 48 -24.72 20.70 5.24
C ASP A 48 -24.33 19.32 5.81
N ALA A 49 -24.16 18.30 4.96
CA ALA A 49 -23.70 16.97 5.36
C ALA A 49 -22.24 16.98 5.84
N HIS A 50 -21.39 17.84 5.27
CA HIS A 50 -19.97 17.99 5.62
C HIS A 50 -19.74 19.02 6.74
N GLY A 51 -20.74 19.28 7.58
CA GLY A 51 -20.55 20.09 8.78
C GLY A 51 -20.17 21.55 8.48
N GLN A 52 -20.72 22.13 7.40
CA GLN A 52 -20.44 23.50 6.96
C GLN A 52 -18.98 23.70 6.50
N GLN A 53 -18.39 22.66 5.92
CA GLN A 53 -17.09 22.69 5.27
C GLN A 53 -17.25 22.44 3.77
N TRP A 54 -16.18 22.70 3.02
CA TRP A 54 -16.13 22.31 1.61
C TRP A 54 -16.38 20.81 1.49
N PRO A 55 -17.24 20.37 0.54
CA PRO A 55 -17.39 18.97 0.24
C PRO A 55 -16.07 18.35 -0.20
N PHE A 56 -15.88 17.09 0.14
CA PHE A 56 -14.63 16.39 -0.07
C PHE A 56 -14.29 16.25 -1.56
N GLY A 57 -13.12 16.71 -2.02
CA GLY A 57 -12.75 16.65 -3.45
C GLY A 57 -13.38 17.74 -4.33
N TRP A 58 -14.09 18.69 -3.71
CA TRP A 58 -14.63 19.85 -4.41
C TRP A 58 -13.60 20.97 -4.54
N VAL A 59 -13.27 21.35 -5.76
CA VAL A 59 -12.41 22.50 -6.07
C VAL A 59 -13.30 23.71 -6.37
N PRO A 60 -13.08 24.88 -5.72
CA PRO A 60 -13.89 26.07 -5.94
C PRO A 60 -14.01 26.43 -7.42
N SER A 61 -15.23 26.71 -7.88
CA SER A 61 -15.57 27.01 -9.28
C SER A 61 -15.27 25.92 -10.32
N GLN A 62 -14.73 24.76 -9.93
CA GLN A 62 -14.46 23.63 -10.84
C GLN A 62 -15.33 22.41 -10.52
N GLY A 63 -15.82 22.26 -9.28
CA GLY A 63 -16.64 21.12 -8.86
C GLY A 63 -15.79 19.95 -8.37
N PHE A 64 -16.30 18.73 -8.46
CA PHE A 64 -15.47 17.54 -8.23
C PHE A 64 -14.52 17.36 -9.42
N VAL A 65 -13.24 17.61 -9.19
CA VAL A 65 -12.21 17.46 -10.22
C VAL A 65 -11.47 16.16 -9.94
N GLU A 66 -11.41 15.27 -10.93
CA GLU A 66 -10.45 14.17 -10.86
C GLU A 66 -9.04 14.80 -10.87
N PRO A 67 -8.18 14.45 -9.90
CA PRO A 67 -6.84 15.01 -9.87
C PRO A 67 -6.16 14.74 -11.21
N GLU A 68 -5.52 15.78 -11.77
CA GLU A 68 -4.76 15.70 -13.01
C GLU A 68 -3.73 14.57 -12.87
N GLN A 69 -3.99 13.43 -13.52
CA GLN A 69 -3.08 12.30 -13.54
C GLN A 69 -1.94 12.68 -14.48
N ASP A 70 -0.71 12.59 -13.98
CA ASP A 70 0.45 12.65 -14.86
C ASP A 70 0.30 11.49 -15.88
N PRO A 71 0.26 11.79 -17.20
CA PRO A 71 0.00 10.78 -18.22
C PRO A 71 1.04 9.65 -18.25
N ASP A 72 2.23 9.89 -17.67
CA ASP A 72 3.30 8.90 -17.55
C ASP A 72 3.34 8.22 -16.17
N ASP A 73 2.41 8.53 -15.26
CA ASP A 73 2.33 7.85 -13.96
C ASP A 73 1.84 6.41 -14.11
N VAL A 74 2.46 5.51 -13.34
CA VAL A 74 2.26 4.08 -13.47
C VAL A 74 1.79 3.52 -12.13
N PRO A 75 0.79 2.61 -12.11
CA PRO A 75 0.42 1.89 -10.90
C PRO A 75 1.63 1.23 -10.23
N LEU A 76 1.74 1.35 -8.90
CA LEU A 76 2.89 0.85 -8.15
C LEU A 76 3.16 -0.63 -8.44
N ALA A 77 2.12 -1.47 -8.43
CA ALA A 77 2.24 -2.90 -8.68
C ALA A 77 2.72 -3.22 -10.11
N GLU A 78 2.27 -2.46 -11.11
CA GLU A 78 2.67 -2.65 -12.50
C GLU A 78 4.13 -2.26 -12.73
N TRP A 79 4.55 -1.10 -12.21
CA TRP A 79 5.95 -0.69 -12.24
C TRP A 79 6.85 -1.68 -11.51
N SER A 80 6.42 -2.15 -10.34
CA SER A 80 7.16 -3.15 -9.54
C SER A 80 7.42 -4.42 -10.35
N ARG A 81 6.39 -4.93 -11.02
CA ARG A 81 6.50 -6.11 -11.90
C ARG A 81 7.46 -5.86 -13.06
N ARG A 82 7.33 -4.72 -13.76
CA ARG A 82 8.26 -4.31 -14.84
C ARG A 82 9.71 -4.33 -14.40
N TYR A 83 9.98 -3.74 -13.25
CA TYR A 83 11.33 -3.62 -12.71
C TYR A 83 11.89 -5.01 -12.41
N LEU A 84 11.13 -5.86 -11.73
CA LEU A 84 11.57 -7.20 -11.34
C LEU A 84 11.77 -8.16 -12.51
N GLU A 85 10.94 -8.06 -13.55
CA GLU A 85 11.10 -8.85 -14.78
C GLU A 85 12.39 -8.51 -15.53
N ARG A 86 12.84 -7.25 -15.45
CA ARG A 86 14.08 -6.76 -16.09
C ARG A 86 15.30 -6.87 -15.19
N LEU A 87 15.11 -7.20 -13.91
CA LEU A 87 16.21 -7.28 -12.95
C LEU A 87 17.17 -8.42 -13.34
N THR A 88 18.43 -8.04 -13.57
CA THR A 88 19.51 -8.96 -13.95
C THR A 88 20.32 -9.39 -12.72
N GLY A 89 21.04 -10.50 -12.84
CA GLY A 89 21.91 -10.99 -11.76
C GLY A 89 21.20 -11.76 -10.63
N ILE A 90 19.89 -11.99 -10.75
CA ILE A 90 19.12 -12.85 -9.84
C ILE A 90 18.70 -14.15 -10.52
N ASP A 91 18.57 -15.23 -9.75
CA ASP A 91 18.02 -16.48 -10.24
C ASP A 91 16.49 -16.41 -10.41
N SER A 92 15.92 -17.35 -11.18
CA SER A 92 14.48 -17.37 -11.49
C SER A 92 13.62 -17.54 -10.24
N ARG A 93 14.04 -18.34 -9.27
CA ARG A 93 13.29 -18.54 -8.02
C ARG A 93 13.24 -17.26 -7.21
N THR A 94 14.35 -16.55 -7.10
CA THR A 94 14.41 -15.24 -6.41
C THR A 94 13.48 -14.23 -7.09
N ARG A 95 13.43 -14.21 -8.42
CA ARG A 95 12.49 -13.36 -9.17
C ARG A 95 11.03 -13.73 -8.84
N ASP A 96 10.69 -15.01 -8.86
CA ASP A 96 9.34 -15.49 -8.57
C ASP A 96 8.92 -15.17 -7.13
N ASP A 97 9.85 -15.29 -6.18
CA ASP A 97 9.61 -14.93 -4.78
C ASP A 97 9.37 -13.42 -4.63
N TYR A 98 10.13 -12.56 -5.32
CA TYR A 98 9.87 -11.11 -5.32
C TYR A 98 8.55 -10.73 -5.99
N LEU A 99 8.22 -11.33 -7.14
CA LEU A 99 6.92 -11.09 -7.80
C LEU A 99 5.76 -11.48 -6.89
N ARG A 100 5.90 -12.58 -6.16
CA ARG A 100 4.92 -13.00 -5.16
C ARG A 100 4.79 -12.01 -4.01
N GLU A 101 5.89 -11.42 -3.54
CA GLU A 101 5.83 -10.36 -2.52
C GLU A 101 5.11 -9.12 -3.05
N VAL A 102 5.36 -8.73 -4.31
CA VAL A 102 4.62 -7.62 -4.96
C VAL A 102 3.12 -7.91 -4.97
N ASP A 103 2.72 -9.07 -5.48
CA ASP A 103 1.31 -9.44 -5.65
C ASP A 103 0.55 -9.56 -4.32
N ARG A 104 1.23 -10.02 -3.26
CA ARG A 104 0.60 -10.23 -1.95
C ARG A 104 0.62 -9.00 -1.06
N HIS A 105 1.66 -8.17 -1.17
CA HIS A 105 1.96 -7.15 -0.17
C HIS A 105 2.02 -5.73 -0.72
N LEU A 106 2.57 -5.52 -1.92
CA LEU A 106 2.62 -4.18 -2.52
C LEU A 106 1.30 -3.81 -3.19
N SER A 107 0.52 -4.78 -3.66
CA SER A 107 -0.85 -4.58 -4.18
C SER A 107 -1.83 -3.98 -3.16
N LEU A 108 -1.46 -3.99 -1.87
CA LEU A 108 -2.24 -3.48 -0.76
C LEU A 108 -2.01 -1.99 -0.49
N PHE A 109 -1.02 -1.39 -1.15
CA PHE A 109 -0.78 0.03 -1.00
C PHE A 109 -1.99 0.81 -1.49
N VAL A 110 -2.35 1.80 -0.70
CA VAL A 110 -3.36 2.79 -1.04
C VAL A 110 -2.73 4.13 -0.73
N HIS A 111 -2.89 5.09 -1.64
CA HIS A 111 -2.48 6.45 -1.34
C HIS A 111 -3.62 7.16 -0.63
N THR A 112 -3.32 7.79 0.52
CA THR A 112 -4.27 8.70 1.17
C THR A 112 -3.87 10.14 0.88
N THR A 113 -4.72 10.86 0.14
CA THR A 113 -4.45 12.28 -0.16
C THR A 113 -4.46 13.11 1.12
N ARG A 114 -3.89 14.31 1.09
CA ARG A 114 -3.91 15.24 2.24
C ARG A 114 -5.31 15.58 2.75
N ALA A 115 -6.30 15.47 1.87
CA ALA A 115 -7.69 15.70 2.22
C ALA A 115 -8.28 14.45 2.95
N GLY A 116 -7.71 13.27 2.77
CA GLY A 116 -8.19 11.99 3.32
C GLY A 116 -8.82 11.06 2.28
N GLN A 117 -8.57 11.26 0.98
CA GLN A 117 -9.13 10.40 -0.07
C GLN A 117 -8.27 9.17 -0.24
N LEU A 118 -8.90 8.00 -0.31
CA LEU A 118 -8.22 6.80 -0.79
C LEU A 118 -8.14 6.81 -2.31
N MET A 119 -6.93 6.67 -2.83
CA MET A 119 -6.62 6.57 -4.25
C MET A 119 -5.76 5.32 -4.51
N PRO A 120 -5.84 4.73 -5.71
CA PRO A 120 -4.89 3.71 -6.13
C PRO A 120 -3.45 4.23 -5.99
N ALA A 121 -2.58 3.40 -5.44
CA ALA A 121 -1.17 3.75 -5.30
C ALA A 121 -0.45 3.68 -6.65
N THR A 122 0.21 4.79 -6.99
CA THR A 122 1.05 4.94 -8.19
C THR A 122 2.47 5.31 -7.78
N ILE A 123 3.41 5.23 -8.72
CA ILE A 123 4.79 5.64 -8.46
C ILE A 123 4.88 7.13 -8.17
N GLY A 124 4.06 7.96 -8.82
CA GLY A 124 4.02 9.40 -8.60
C GLY A 124 3.39 9.80 -7.26
N ASN A 125 2.34 9.11 -6.81
CA ASN A 125 1.52 9.60 -5.71
C ASN A 125 1.89 9.07 -4.30
N ILE A 126 2.52 7.88 -4.19
CA ILE A 126 2.80 7.29 -2.87
C ILE A 126 3.66 8.21 -2.02
N THR A 127 3.42 8.28 -0.71
CA THR A 127 4.11 9.19 0.20
C THR A 127 4.82 8.42 1.32
N SER A 128 5.63 9.12 2.12
CA SER A 128 6.21 8.51 3.33
C SER A 128 5.14 8.08 4.32
N ASP A 129 4.03 8.82 4.42
CA ASP A 129 2.92 8.49 5.31
C ASP A 129 2.24 7.19 4.87
N ASP A 130 2.04 7.00 3.56
CA ASP A 130 1.50 5.74 3.02
C ASP A 130 2.42 4.55 3.33
N VAL A 131 3.75 4.75 3.28
CA VAL A 131 4.73 3.71 3.65
C VAL A 131 4.63 3.38 5.15
N HIS A 132 4.48 4.39 6.00
CA HIS A 132 4.31 4.19 7.44
C HIS A 132 3.01 3.46 7.78
N ASP A 133 1.91 3.82 7.14
CA ASP A 133 0.62 3.16 7.35
C ASP A 133 0.64 1.72 6.83
N TRP A 134 1.29 1.47 5.70
CA TRP A 134 1.51 0.11 5.21
C TRP A 134 2.38 -0.74 6.15
N ILE A 135 3.41 -0.17 6.77
CA ILE A 135 4.21 -0.88 7.80
C ILE A 135 3.33 -1.21 9.01
N ARG A 136 2.56 -0.24 9.54
CA ARG A 136 1.66 -0.44 10.69
C ARG A 136 0.62 -1.53 10.42
N LEU A 137 0.07 -1.56 9.20
CA LEU A 137 -0.86 -2.61 8.78
C LEU A 137 -0.22 -4.01 8.76
N GLN A 138 1.08 -4.09 8.46
CA GLN A 138 1.81 -5.36 8.53
C GLN A 138 2.12 -5.78 9.97
N GLU A 139 2.48 -4.84 10.84
CA GLU A 139 2.72 -5.10 12.27
C GLU A 139 1.44 -5.57 12.98
N ALA A 140 0.30 -4.90 12.72
CA ALA A 140 -0.97 -5.24 13.34
C ALA A 140 -1.62 -6.51 12.75
N GLY A 141 -1.38 -6.77 11.46
CA GLY A 141 -2.20 -7.70 10.70
C GLY A 141 -3.64 -7.21 10.53
N GLN A 142 -4.51 -8.09 10.05
CA GLN A 142 -5.92 -7.81 9.83
C GLN A 142 -6.75 -9.01 10.25
N GLN A 143 -7.65 -8.80 11.22
CA GLN A 143 -8.68 -9.76 11.59
C GLN A 143 -10.00 -9.41 10.93
N ASP A 144 -10.77 -10.44 10.61
CA ASP A 144 -12.17 -10.30 10.24
C ASP A 144 -12.95 -9.85 11.49
N PRO A 145 -13.62 -8.69 11.45
CA PRO A 145 -14.33 -8.15 12.61
C PRO A 145 -15.54 -9.01 13.02
N VAL A 146 -16.07 -9.83 12.12
CA VAL A 146 -17.23 -10.69 12.37
C VAL A 146 -16.78 -12.06 12.88
N THR A 147 -15.80 -12.66 12.22
CA THR A 147 -15.39 -14.05 12.55
C THR A 147 -14.23 -14.13 13.53
N GLY A 148 -13.50 -13.03 13.77
CA GLY A 148 -12.28 -13.00 14.57
C GLY A 148 -11.11 -13.75 13.95
N ARG A 149 -11.27 -14.29 12.74
CA ARG A 149 -10.22 -15.02 12.03
C ARG A 149 -9.24 -14.05 11.39
N TRP A 150 -7.98 -14.45 11.33
CA TRP A 150 -6.96 -13.68 10.62
C TRP A 150 -7.24 -13.70 9.11
N ILE A 151 -7.56 -12.52 8.55
CA ILE A 151 -7.49 -12.26 7.11
C ILE A 151 -6.02 -12.17 6.71
N ARG A 152 -5.22 -11.50 7.55
CA ARG A 152 -3.76 -11.42 7.44
C ARG A 152 -3.15 -11.45 8.82
N ARG A 153 -2.17 -12.31 9.03
CA ARG A 153 -1.42 -12.34 10.30
C ARG A 153 -0.43 -11.16 10.38
N PRO A 154 -0.10 -10.70 11.60
CA PRO A 154 1.07 -9.86 11.85
C PRO A 154 2.30 -10.44 11.15
N ALA A 155 3.08 -9.57 10.51
CA ALA A 155 4.34 -9.95 9.89
C ALA A 155 5.49 -9.76 10.88
N ALA A 156 6.45 -10.69 10.87
CA ALA A 156 7.68 -10.53 11.63
C ALA A 156 8.48 -9.31 11.14
N PRO A 157 9.25 -8.61 12.00
CA PRO A 157 10.13 -7.50 11.65
C PRO A 157 11.03 -7.80 10.46
N LYS A 158 11.57 -9.02 10.38
CA LYS A 158 12.38 -9.46 9.23
C LYS A 158 11.60 -9.44 7.91
N SER A 159 10.35 -9.91 7.92
CA SER A 159 9.48 -9.88 6.73
C SER A 159 9.15 -8.45 6.34
N ILE A 160 8.86 -7.58 7.32
CA ILE A 160 8.58 -6.16 7.06
C ILE A 160 9.81 -5.47 6.48
N ALA A 161 10.99 -5.72 7.05
CA ALA A 161 12.25 -5.16 6.58
C ALA A 161 12.59 -5.61 5.14
N ASN A 162 12.41 -6.89 4.83
CA ASN A 162 12.64 -7.42 3.48
C ASN A 162 11.70 -6.78 2.45
N ARG A 163 10.40 -6.68 2.75
CA ARG A 163 9.42 -6.06 1.85
C ARG A 163 9.66 -4.57 1.68
N HIS A 164 10.02 -3.87 2.76
CA HIS A 164 10.42 -2.47 2.69
C HIS A 164 11.68 -2.28 1.85
N GLY A 165 12.69 -3.15 1.99
CA GLY A 165 13.89 -3.14 1.15
C GLY A 165 13.58 -3.35 -0.33
N LEU A 166 12.65 -4.27 -0.64
CA LEU A 166 12.17 -4.47 -2.01
C LEU A 166 11.49 -3.20 -2.56
N LEU A 167 10.58 -2.59 -1.78
CA LEU A 167 9.92 -1.34 -2.16
C LEU A 167 10.93 -0.20 -2.37
N TRP A 168 11.94 -0.10 -1.51
CA TRP A 168 13.02 0.88 -1.63
C TRP A 168 13.71 0.79 -2.99
N CYS A 169 14.11 -0.42 -3.41
CA CYS A 169 14.75 -0.66 -4.71
C CYS A 169 13.82 -0.31 -5.88
N ILE A 170 12.54 -0.69 -5.81
CA ILE A 170 11.54 -0.37 -6.84
C ILE A 170 11.38 1.15 -7.03
N VAL A 171 11.30 1.89 -5.92
CA VAL A 171 11.14 3.35 -5.95
C VAL A 171 12.45 4.04 -6.36
N GLN A 172 13.63 3.49 -6.00
CA GLN A 172 14.89 3.99 -6.52
C GLN A 172 14.99 3.83 -8.03
N ALA A 173 14.59 2.67 -8.56
CA ALA A 173 14.59 2.43 -10.00
C ALA A 173 13.66 3.40 -10.75
N ALA A 174 12.56 3.86 -10.14
CA ALA A 174 11.70 4.88 -10.71
C ALA A 174 12.34 6.28 -10.76
N ILE A 175 13.21 6.59 -9.79
CA ILE A 175 13.98 7.85 -9.76
C ILE A 175 15.10 7.83 -10.79
N GLU A 176 15.73 6.67 -10.96
CA GLU A 176 16.82 6.45 -11.91
C GLU A 176 16.32 6.17 -13.34
N ALA A 177 15.00 6.05 -13.54
CA ALA A 177 14.41 5.88 -14.87
C ALA A 177 14.67 7.10 -15.76
N GLU A 178 14.60 6.90 -17.07
CA GLU A 178 14.76 7.97 -18.06
C GLU A 178 13.52 8.00 -18.99
N PRO A 179 12.65 9.02 -18.88
CA PRO A 179 12.68 10.10 -17.89
C PRO A 179 12.37 9.63 -16.45
N PRO A 180 12.80 10.37 -15.41
CA PRO A 180 12.49 10.04 -14.03
C PRO A 180 10.99 10.09 -13.77
N LEU A 181 10.43 9.00 -13.23
CA LEU A 181 9.02 8.93 -12.84
C LEU A 181 8.76 9.61 -11.48
N ARG A 182 9.83 9.87 -10.73
CA ARG A 182 9.78 10.46 -9.39
C ARG A 182 11.09 11.13 -9.02
N THR A 183 11.05 12.10 -8.12
CA THR A 183 12.25 12.86 -7.67
C THR A 183 12.82 12.44 -6.31
N LYS A 184 12.04 11.78 -5.45
CA LYS A 184 12.44 11.41 -4.09
C LYS A 184 11.91 10.05 -3.71
N ASN A 185 12.68 9.27 -2.98
CA ASN A 185 12.23 7.97 -2.53
C ASN A 185 11.41 8.08 -1.23
N CYS A 186 10.15 7.65 -1.29
CA CYS A 186 9.21 7.73 -0.19
C CYS A 186 9.55 6.82 1.00
N CYS A 187 10.44 5.84 0.84
CA CYS A 187 10.86 4.97 1.95
C CYS A 187 12.11 5.51 2.69
N ALA A 188 12.58 6.71 2.35
CA ALA A 188 13.76 7.31 2.94
C ALA A 188 13.45 7.81 4.35
N GLY A 189 14.27 7.43 5.33
CA GLY A 189 14.07 7.85 6.72
C GLY A 189 13.00 7.05 7.48
N THR A 190 12.42 6.02 6.86
CA THR A 190 11.48 5.10 7.52
C THR A 190 12.16 4.36 8.66
N ARG A 191 11.54 4.35 9.84
CA ARG A 191 11.94 3.49 10.97
C ARG A 191 11.20 2.17 10.87
N LEU A 192 11.94 1.07 10.87
CA LEU A 192 11.39 -0.28 10.83
C LEU A 192 11.36 -0.89 12.24
N PRO A 193 10.40 -1.81 12.50
CA PRO A 193 10.41 -2.62 13.72
C PRO A 193 11.74 -3.38 13.86
N ARG A 194 12.23 -3.48 15.10
CA ARG A 194 13.48 -4.18 15.42
C ARG A 194 13.23 -5.66 15.59
N ALA A 195 14.18 -6.49 15.15
CA ALA A 195 14.14 -7.93 15.37
C ALA A 195 14.35 -8.30 16.85
N ASP A 196 15.01 -7.42 17.60
CA ASP A 196 15.38 -7.61 19.02
C ASP A 196 14.16 -7.68 19.95
N ASP A 197 12.99 -7.19 19.50
CA ASP A 197 11.72 -7.25 20.24
C ASP A 197 10.97 -8.59 20.02
N GLU A 198 11.44 -9.45 19.10
CA GLU A 198 10.95 -10.82 18.96
C GLU A 198 11.78 -11.78 19.82
N ILE A 199 11.10 -12.65 20.57
CA ILE A 199 11.71 -13.88 21.09
C ILE A 199 12.00 -14.73 19.85
N VAL A 200 13.21 -14.59 19.28
CA VAL A 200 13.66 -15.42 18.18
C VAL A 200 13.71 -16.84 18.74
N GLU A 201 12.84 -17.73 18.27
CA GLU A 201 12.99 -19.16 18.55
C GLU A 201 14.39 -19.55 18.06
N GLU A 202 15.28 -19.82 19.01
CA GLU A 202 16.64 -20.21 18.69
C GLU A 202 16.59 -21.48 17.87
N MET A 203 17.09 -21.41 16.63
CA MET A 203 17.27 -22.61 15.81
C MET A 203 18.36 -23.47 16.44
N VAL A 204 17.96 -24.42 17.28
CA VAL A 204 18.86 -25.41 17.88
C VAL A 204 19.11 -26.56 16.92
N PHE A 205 20.31 -27.12 16.98
CA PHE A 205 20.59 -28.37 16.29
C PHE A 205 19.85 -29.52 16.99
N LEU A 206 19.36 -30.47 16.21
CA LEU A 206 18.88 -31.72 16.77
C LEU A 206 20.04 -32.47 17.40
N GLU A 207 19.84 -32.93 18.64
CA GLU A 207 20.77 -33.85 19.26
C GLU A 207 20.74 -35.23 18.56
N HIS A 208 21.76 -36.05 18.82
CA HIS A 208 21.90 -37.33 18.14
C HIS A 208 20.69 -38.24 18.38
N ASP A 209 20.17 -38.29 19.60
CA ASP A 209 19.03 -39.11 19.98
C ASP A 209 17.71 -38.58 19.41
N GLU A 210 17.50 -37.26 19.41
CA GLU A 210 16.36 -36.59 18.76
C GLU A 210 16.32 -36.90 17.26
N TYR A 211 17.49 -36.83 16.60
CA TYR A 211 17.63 -37.23 15.21
C TYR A 211 17.25 -38.70 14.99
N GLN A 212 17.73 -39.63 15.84
CA GLN A 212 17.40 -41.05 15.72
C GLN A 212 15.91 -41.30 15.93
N LEU A 213 15.27 -40.55 16.84
CA LEU A 213 13.84 -40.65 17.10
C LEU A 213 13.02 -40.22 15.87
N ILE A 214 13.31 -39.03 15.32
CA ILE A 214 12.62 -38.54 14.11
C ILE A 214 12.83 -39.53 12.96
N ARG A 215 14.07 -40.03 12.77
CA ARG A 215 14.37 -41.01 11.72
C ARG A 215 13.58 -42.31 11.84
N ARG A 216 13.26 -42.76 13.05
CA ARG A 216 12.43 -43.96 13.28
C ARG A 216 10.96 -43.69 12.99
N CYS A 217 10.47 -42.49 13.32
CA CYS A 217 9.06 -42.12 13.18
C CYS A 217 8.66 -41.72 11.75
N VAL A 218 9.58 -41.21 10.93
CA VAL A 218 9.31 -40.96 9.52
C VAL A 218 9.29 -42.31 8.78
N THR A 219 8.09 -42.82 8.50
CA THR A 219 7.87 -44.08 7.78
C THR A 219 7.78 -43.92 6.27
N ASP A 220 7.49 -42.70 5.82
CA ASP A 220 7.46 -42.34 4.40
C ASP A 220 8.88 -42.31 3.83
N GLU A 221 9.10 -43.08 2.77
CA GLU A 221 10.43 -43.28 2.19
C GLU A 221 10.95 -42.04 1.46
N ASP A 222 10.07 -41.28 0.79
CA ASP A 222 10.42 -40.03 0.12
C ASP A 222 10.74 -38.91 1.12
N ALA A 223 9.99 -38.87 2.22
CA ALA A 223 10.27 -37.99 3.35
C ALA A 223 11.60 -38.35 4.02
N ARG A 224 11.92 -39.64 4.19
CA ARG A 224 13.20 -40.10 4.73
C ARG A 224 14.37 -39.70 3.86
N VAL A 225 14.28 -39.89 2.54
CA VAL A 225 15.34 -39.50 1.60
C VAL A 225 15.53 -37.98 1.61
N SER A 226 14.47 -37.20 1.73
CA SER A 226 14.54 -35.74 1.74
C SER A 226 15.06 -35.16 3.06
N LEU A 227 14.72 -35.76 4.20
CA LEU A 227 15.17 -35.30 5.54
C LEU A 227 16.60 -35.73 5.86
N PHE A 228 17.03 -36.90 5.39
CA PHE A 228 18.21 -37.60 5.94
C PHE A 228 19.37 -37.77 4.96
N ARG A 229 19.37 -37.12 3.79
CA ARG A 229 20.52 -37.12 2.86
C ARG A 229 21.66 -36.21 3.34
N PHE A 230 22.14 -36.39 4.57
CA PHE A 230 23.28 -35.66 5.11
C PHE A 230 24.60 -36.32 4.70
N ASP A 231 24.98 -36.21 3.43
CA ASP A 231 26.35 -36.49 3.00
C ASP A 231 27.02 -35.19 2.52
N GLY A 232 27.76 -34.59 3.44
CA GLY A 232 28.40 -33.28 3.31
C GLY A 232 27.45 -32.12 3.61
N HIS A 233 27.97 -31.06 4.23
CA HIS A 233 27.28 -29.79 4.54
C HIS A 233 26.72 -29.08 3.29
N ARG A 234 25.70 -29.65 2.64
CA ARG A 234 25.02 -29.09 1.48
C ARG A 234 23.61 -28.69 1.88
N ARG A 235 23.17 -27.53 1.40
CA ARG A 235 21.79 -27.06 1.57
C ARG A 235 20.84 -28.05 0.89
N CYS A 236 19.70 -28.37 1.51
CA CYS A 236 18.73 -29.36 1.01
C CYS A 236 18.34 -29.16 -0.47
N GLY A 237 18.27 -27.90 -0.94
CA GLY A 237 17.97 -27.60 -2.35
C GLY A 237 18.99 -28.11 -3.37
N GLY A 238 20.25 -28.31 -2.97
CA GLY A 238 21.30 -28.83 -3.84
C GLY A 238 21.32 -30.36 -4.00
N GLN A 239 20.58 -31.09 -3.17
CA GLN A 239 20.61 -32.56 -3.14
C GLN A 239 19.47 -33.21 -3.94
N ALA A 240 18.34 -32.51 -4.12
CA ALA A 240 17.21 -33.01 -4.90
C ALA A 240 17.50 -33.10 -6.41
N ALA A 241 18.32 -32.19 -6.96
CA ALA A 241 18.60 -32.11 -8.40
C ALA A 241 19.38 -33.31 -8.99
N ARG A 242 19.99 -34.17 -8.15
CA ARG A 242 20.72 -35.37 -8.60
C ARG A 242 19.93 -36.68 -8.47
N ALA A 243 18.75 -36.66 -7.87
CA ALA A 243 17.92 -37.85 -7.78
C ALA A 243 17.09 -38.12 -9.05
N ALA A 244 17.01 -37.13 -9.94
CA ALA A 244 16.19 -37.15 -11.16
C ALA A 244 17.02 -37.24 -12.46
N SER A 245 18.29 -37.68 -12.38
CA SER A 245 19.16 -37.97 -13.51
C SER A 245 19.74 -39.36 -13.38
#